data_AF-A0A529XGU4-F1
#
_entry.id   AF-A0A529XGU4-F1
#
_cell.length_a   1.000
_cell.length_b   1.000
_cell.length_c   1.000
_cell.angle_alpha   90.00
_cell.angle_beta   90.00
_cell.angle_gamma   90.00
#
_symmetry.space_group_name_H-M   'P 1'
#
loop_
_entity.id
_entity.type
_entity.pdbx_description
1 polymer ?
#
loop_
_entity_poly.entity_id
_entity_poly.type
_entity_poly.pdbx_seq_one_letter_code
_entity_poly.pdbx_strand_id
1 'polypeptide(L)' 'MLLMPPEAATGRRVIFFSGDHARAKAVIGRMIAHLGLAGIDLGRLAEGGRLQQFPSGALVGLNLISIGPSTVF' A
#
# COMPACT_ATOMS: atom_id res chain seq x y z
N MET A 1 0.63 26.24 -13.09
CA MET A 1 0.63 24.95 -12.36
C MET A 1 0.44 25.29 -10.89
N LEU A 2 -0.78 25.14 -10.36
CA LEU A 2 -1.06 25.44 -8.95
C LEU A 2 -0.41 24.36 -8.09
N LEU A 3 0.78 24.66 -7.56
CA LEU A 3 1.46 23.88 -6.55
C LEU A 3 0.73 24.13 -5.23
N MET A 4 -0.07 23.15 -4.82
CA MET A 4 -0.69 23.13 -3.49
C MET A 4 0.41 23.30 -2.43
N PRO A 5 0.22 24.16 -1.41
CA PRO A 5 1.15 24.24 -0.29
C PRO A 5 1.15 22.89 0.44
N PRO A 6 2.33 22.27 0.63
CA PRO A 6 2.46 20.97 1.24
C PRO A 6 2.42 21.14 2.76
N GLU A 7 1.25 21.22 3.36
CA GLU A 7 1.09 20.49 4.62
C GLU A 7 1.28 19.00 4.26
N ALA A 8 2.56 18.64 4.17
CA ALA A 8 3.04 17.40 3.60
C ALA A 8 2.38 16.25 4.34
N ALA A 9 1.57 15.45 3.63
CA ALA A 9 0.91 14.30 4.24
C ALA A 9 1.96 13.46 4.99
N THR A 10 1.92 13.51 6.33
CA THR A 10 2.77 12.74 7.23
C THR A 10 2.28 11.30 7.20
N GLY A 11 2.65 10.58 6.14
CA GLY A 11 2.10 9.26 5.87
C GLY A 11 3.10 8.34 5.18
N ARG A 12 2.77 7.05 5.17
CA ARG A 12 3.61 6.01 4.57
C ARG A 12 3.10 5.68 3.17
N ARG A 13 3.99 5.57 2.19
CA ARG A 13 3.64 5.14 0.83
C ARG A 13 3.04 3.73 0.87
N VAL A 14 1.91 3.54 0.20
CA VAL A 14 1.20 2.26 0.15
C VAL A 14 1.85 1.32 -0.86
N ILE A 15 1.99 0.05 -0.49
CA ILE A 15 2.29 -1.07 -1.38
C ILE A 15 1.22 -2.14 -1.18
N PHE A 16 0.60 -2.54 -2.28
CA PHE A 16 -0.33 -3.66 -2.31
C PHE A 16 0.42 -4.98 -2.52
N PHE A 17 -0.01 -6.03 -1.84
CA PHE A 17 0.50 -7.38 -2.06
C PHE A 17 -0.60 -8.42 -1.87
N SER A 18 -0.45 -9.57 -2.53
CA SER A 18 -1.38 -10.70 -2.49
C SER A 18 -0.58 -12.00 -2.45
N GLY A 19 -1.15 -13.07 -1.90
CA GLY A 19 -0.44 -14.35 -1.78
C GLY A 19 -1.27 -15.41 -1.06
N ASP A 20 -1.16 -16.66 -1.51
CA ASP A 20 -1.95 -17.75 -0.93
C ASP A 20 -1.34 -18.32 0.36
N HIS A 21 -0.09 -17.95 0.67
CA HIS A 21 0.68 -18.51 1.78
C HIS A 21 0.82 -17.49 2.90
N ALA A 22 0.05 -17.68 3.99
CA ALA A 22 0.01 -16.74 5.11
C ALA A 22 1.39 -16.43 5.72
N ARG A 23 2.25 -17.45 5.85
CA ARG A 23 3.61 -17.28 6.38
C ARG A 23 4.47 -16.37 5.50
N ALA A 24 4.40 -16.54 4.18
CA ALA A 24 5.14 -15.71 3.23
C ALA A 24 4.64 -14.26 3.28
N LYS A 25 3.32 -14.06 3.30
CA LYS A 25 2.70 -12.74 3.46
C LYS A 25 3.12 -12.02 4.74
N ALA A 26 3.23 -12.74 5.85
CA ALA A 26 3.73 -12.17 7.10
C ALA A 26 5.20 -11.70 7.01
N VAL A 27 6.05 -12.44 6.30
CA VAL A 27 7.45 -12.04 6.06
C VAL A 27 7.51 -10.78 5.21
N ILE A 28 6.75 -10.75 4.10
CA ILE A 28 6.69 -9.59 3.20
C ILE A 28 6.11 -8.37 3.91
N GLY A 29 5.02 -8.52 4.67
CA GLY A 29 4.42 -7.43 5.44
C GLY A 29 5.41 -6.80 6.43
N ARG A 30 6.22 -7.62 7.13
CA ARG A 30 7.29 -7.11 8.00
C ARG A 30 8.38 -6.38 7.22
N MET A 31 8.81 -6.91 6.08
CA MET A 31 9.80 -6.25 5.23
C MET A 31 9.30 -4.88 4.74
N ILE A 32 8.06 -4.80 4.26
CA ILE A 32 7.42 -3.55 3.84
C ILE A 32 7.38 -2.55 5.00
N ALA A 33 7.03 -2.99 6.20
CA ALA A 33 7.03 -2.14 7.39
C ALA A 33 8.43 -1.62 7.75
N HIS A 34 9.47 -2.48 7.69
CA HIS A 34 10.86 -2.06 7.93
C HIS A 34 11.36 -1.04 6.90
N LEU A 35 10.83 -1.06 5.68
CA LEU A 35 11.12 -0.06 4.65
C LEU A 35 10.38 1.27 4.86
N GLY A 36 9.60 1.42 5.93
CA GLY A 36 8.81 2.63 6.20
C GLY A 36 7.57 2.77 5.31
N LEU A 37 7.15 1.70 4.65
CA LEU A 37 5.99 1.66 3.75
C LEU A 37 4.76 1.12 4.49
N ALA A 38 3.57 1.38 3.93
CA ALA A 38 2.31 0.82 4.40
C ALA A 38 1.90 -0.36 3.49
N GLY A 39 2.08 -1.58 3.99
CA GLY A 39 1.64 -2.79 3.27
C GLY A 39 0.14 -3.01 3.41
N ILE A 40 -0.56 -3.19 2.29
CA ILE A 40 -1.96 -3.63 2.25
C ILE A 40 -2.01 -5.04 1.65
N ASP A 41 -2.35 -6.02 2.48
CA ASP A 41 -2.59 -7.40 2.06
C ASP A 41 -3.99 -7.50 1.44
N LEU A 42 -4.07 -7.80 0.14
CA LEU A 42 -5.31 -7.97 -0.60
C LEU A 42 -5.86 -9.40 -0.56
N GLY A 43 -5.24 -10.28 0.23
CA GLY A 43 -5.66 -11.66 0.39
C GLY A 43 -4.91 -12.63 -0.53
N ARG A 44 -5.67 -13.53 -1.15
CA ARG A 44 -5.19 -14.59 -2.04
C ARG A 44 -4.91 -14.05 -3.44
N LEU A 45 -4.13 -14.78 -4.24
CA LEU A 45 -3.76 -14.34 -5.60
C LEU A 45 -4.95 -14.31 -6.55
N ALA A 46 -5.90 -15.23 -6.40
CA ALA A 46 -7.05 -15.32 -7.29
C ALA A 46 -7.96 -14.08 -7.21
N GLU A 47 -8.12 -13.53 -6.00
CA GLU A 47 -8.93 -12.35 -5.73
C GLU A 47 -8.09 -11.06 -5.80
N GLY A 48 -7.04 -10.96 -5.00
CA GLY A 48 -6.21 -9.76 -4.88
C GLY A 48 -5.33 -9.50 -6.11
N GLY A 49 -4.91 -10.56 -6.80
CA GLY A 49 -4.13 -10.45 -8.04
C GLY A 49 -4.86 -9.68 -9.13
N ARG A 50 -6.18 -9.87 -9.27
CA ARG A 50 -7.00 -9.15 -10.26
C ARG A 50 -7.01 -7.63 -10.05
N LEU A 51 -6.85 -7.18 -8.80
CA LEU A 51 -6.84 -5.75 -8.47
C LEU A 51 -5.52 -5.06 -8.83
N GLN A 52 -4.41 -5.80 -8.80
CA GLN A 52 -3.05 -5.27 -9.03
C GLN A 52 -2.42 -5.70 -10.37
N GLN A 53 -3.11 -6.53 -11.16
CA GLN A 53 -2.61 -7.02 -12.45
C GLN A 53 -2.66 -5.94 -13.53
N PHE A 54 -1.54 -5.73 -14.20
CA PHE A 54 -1.48 -4.91 -15.40
C PHE A 54 -2.15 -5.66 -16.58
N PRO A 55 -2.93 -4.99 -17.45
CA PRO A 55 -3.21 -3.55 -17.48
C PRO A 55 -4.48 -3.10 -16.76
N SER A 56 -5.40 -4.00 -16.43
CA SER A 56 -6.79 -3.64 -16.08
C SER A 56 -7.11 -3.61 -14.59
N GLY A 57 -6.17 -3.98 -13.73
CA GLY A 57 -6.36 -3.96 -12.29
C GLY A 57 -6.60 -2.54 -11.77
N ALA A 58 -7.66 -2.35 -10.99
CA ALA A 58 -8.08 -1.03 -10.51
C ALA A 58 -7.04 -0.30 -9.65
N LEU A 59 -6.02 -1.00 -9.14
CA LEU A 59 -4.95 -0.43 -8.31
C LEU A 59 -3.67 -0.10 -9.10
N VAL A 60 -3.62 -0.47 -10.39
CA VAL A 60 -2.47 -0.19 -11.26
C VAL A 60 -2.33 1.32 -11.48
N GLY A 61 -1.11 1.84 -11.32
CA GLY A 61 -0.81 3.26 -11.54
C GLY A 61 -1.27 4.21 -10.44
N LEU A 62 -1.92 3.70 -9.38
CA LEU A 62 -2.32 4.54 -8.25
C LEU A 62 -1.13 4.86 -7.34
N ASN A 63 -1.02 6.13 -6.95
CA ASN A 63 -0.09 6.60 -5.94
C ASN A 63 -0.86 6.98 -4.66
N LEU A 64 -0.82 6.11 -3.64
CA LEU A 64 -1.57 6.29 -2.40
C LEU A 64 -0.63 6.49 -1.19
N ILE A 65 -1.06 7.34 -0.26
CA ILE A 65 -0.38 7.59 1.02
C ILE A 65 -1.32 7.15 2.16
N SER A 66 -0.82 6.28 3.04
CA SER A 66 -1.50 5.91 4.28
C SER A 66 -1.19 6.96 5.34
N ILE A 67 -2.22 7.70 5.75
CA ILE A 67 -2.14 8.67 6.83
C ILE A 67 -2.36 7.88 8.13
N GLY A 68 -1.40 7.93 9.06
CA GLY A 68 -1.59 7.38 10.40
C GLY A 68 -2.60 8.21 11.19
N PRO A 69 -3.09 7.76 12.35
CA PRO A 69 -3.91 8.61 13.20
C PRO A 69 -3.14 9.91 13.49
N SER A 70 -3.69 11.04 13.05
CA SER A 70 -3.12 12.36 13.27
C SER A 70 -3.06 12.59 14.78
N THR A 71 -1.88 12.43 15.37
CA THR A 71 -1.64 12.90 16.74
C THR A 71 -1.49 14.41 16.65
N VAL A 72 -2.64 15.08 16.56
CA VAL A 72 -2.74 16.52 16.79
C VAL A 72 -3.10 16.64 18.27
N PHE A 73 -2.08 16.90 19.09
CA PHE A 73 -2.27 17.50 20.42
C PHE A 73 -1.97 18.99 20.28
#